data_AF-A0A8T4T4Z9-F1
#
_entry.id   AF-A0A8T4T4Z9-F1
#
_cell.length_a   1.000
_cell.length_b   1.000
_cell.length_c   1.000
_cell.angle_alpha   90.00
_cell.angle_beta   90.00
_cell.angle_gamma   90.00
#
_symmetry.space_group_name_H-M   'P 1'
#
loop_
_entity.id
_entity.type
_entity.pdbx_description
1 polymer ?
#
loop_
_entity_poly.entity_id
_entity_poly.type
_entity_poly.pdbx_seq_one_letter_code
_entity_poly.pdbx_strand_id
1 'polypeptide(L)'
;MRKIFFAIMVVLLLNIGIASAHEHNFDETNQLINLGISCDKLTDEQLESIGDYYMEQMHPGEAHEMMDQMMGGEGSESLRQVHINMAKRLYC
;
A
#
# COMPACT_ATOMS: atom_id res chain seq x y z
N MET A 1 -35.43 -1.83 31.39
CA MET A 1 -35.00 -2.82 30.37
C MET A 1 -34.78 -2.20 28.99
N ARG A 2 -35.76 -1.48 28.40
CA ARG A 2 -35.63 -0.86 27.05
C ARG A 2 -34.45 0.11 26.87
N LYS A 3 -34.09 0.88 27.91
CA LYS A 3 -32.93 1.81 27.89
C LYS A 3 -31.57 1.11 27.97
N ILE A 4 -31.51 -0.03 28.68
CA ILE A 4 -30.29 -0.85 28.78
C ILE A 4 -30.03 -1.57 27.45
N PHE A 5 -31.10 -2.03 26.80
CA PHE A 5 -31.02 -2.64 25.46
C PHE A 5 -30.47 -1.67 24.42
N PHE A 6 -30.89 -0.40 24.47
CA PHE A 6 -30.35 0.66 23.62
C PHE A 6 -28.87 0.95 23.89
N ALA A 7 -28.45 0.94 25.15
CA ALA A 7 -27.04 1.16 25.52
C ALA A 7 -26.13 0.02 25.01
N ILE A 8 -26.59 -1.23 25.10
CA ILE A 8 -25.85 -2.40 24.60
C ILE A 8 -25.74 -2.36 23.06
N MET A 9 -26.80 -1.95 22.36
CA MET A 9 -26.80 -1.82 20.90
C MET A 9 -25.82 -0.73 20.41
N VAL A 10 -25.71 0.39 21.13
CA VAL A 10 -24.75 1.46 20.81
C VAL A 10 -23.30 1.01 21.05
N VAL A 11 -23.04 0.24 22.11
CA VAL A 11 -21.71 -0.32 22.39
C VAL A 11 -21.31 -1.38 21.34
N LEU A 12 -22.26 -2.17 20.83
CA LEU A 12 -22.01 -3.10 19.74
C LEU A 12 -21.65 -2.40 18.42
N LEU A 13 -22.23 -1.24 18.12
CA LEU A 13 -21.97 -0.47 16.90
C LEU A 13 -20.60 0.23 16.92
N LEU A 14 -20.05 0.55 18.09
CA LEU A 14 -18.72 1.15 18.25
C LEU A 14 -17.56 0.19 17.97
N ASN A 15 -17.83 -1.11 17.85
CA ASN A 15 -16.83 -2.15 17.55
C ASN A 15 -16.74 -2.50 16.06
N ILE A 16 -17.52 -1.83 15.19
CA ILE A 16 -17.46 -2.07 13.74
C ILE A 16 -16.24 -1.31 13.20
N GLY A 17 -15.11 -2.01 13.28
CA GLY A 17 -14.10 -2.05 12.22
C GLY A 17 -13.47 -0.72 11.83
N ILE A 18 -12.36 -0.39 12.50
CA ILE A 18 -11.23 0.25 11.82
C ILE A 18 -10.65 -0.84 10.90
N ALA A 19 -11.33 -1.16 9.81
CA ALA A 19 -10.71 -1.85 8.70
C ALA A 19 -9.83 -0.78 8.03
N SER A 20 -8.55 -0.77 8.38
CA SER A 20 -7.56 0.03 7.69
C SER A 20 -7.48 -0.50 6.26
N ALA A 21 -8.23 0.09 5.33
CA ALA A 21 -7.80 0.13 3.95
C ALA A 21 -6.42 0.82 4.00
N HIS A 22 -5.36 0.09 3.66
CA HIS A 22 -4.04 0.69 3.55
C HIS A 22 -4.11 1.63 2.35
N GLU A 23 -4.51 2.88 2.57
CA GLU A 23 -4.51 3.90 1.54
C GLU A 23 -3.04 4.18 1.21
N HIS A 24 -2.56 3.68 0.07
CA HIS A 24 -1.19 3.93 -0.38
C HIS A 24 -1.00 5.44 -0.60
N ASN A 25 -0.23 6.08 0.30
CA ASN A 25 0.18 7.46 0.14
C ASN A 25 1.52 7.52 -0.59
N PHE A 26 1.52 8.07 -1.81
CA PHE A 26 2.70 8.18 -2.65
C PHE A 26 3.33 9.58 -2.68
N ASP A 27 2.97 10.50 -1.79
CA ASP A 27 3.48 11.88 -1.82
C ASP A 27 5.02 11.92 -1.71
N GLU A 28 5.59 11.18 -0.76
CA GLU A 28 7.05 11.09 -0.58
C GLU A 28 7.72 10.39 -1.76
N THR A 29 7.15 9.28 -2.22
CA THR A 29 7.64 8.53 -3.39
C THR A 29 7.65 9.39 -4.65
N ASN A 30 6.59 10.15 -4.89
CA ASN A 30 6.49 11.06 -6.01
C ASN A 30 7.53 12.18 -5.91
N GLN A 31 7.82 12.70 -4.72
CA GLN A 31 8.93 13.64 -4.53
C GLN A 31 10.28 13.02 -4.87
N LEU A 32 10.55 11.78 -4.44
CA LEU A 32 11.78 11.06 -4.79
C LEU A 32 11.95 10.91 -6.30
N ILE A 33 10.89 10.49 -7.00
CA ILE A 33 10.88 10.34 -8.46
C ILE A 33 11.14 11.68 -9.15
N ASN A 34 10.46 12.75 -8.72
CA ASN A 34 10.61 14.08 -9.31
C ASN A 34 11.99 14.71 -9.08
N LEU A 35 12.68 14.33 -7.98
CA LEU A 35 14.06 14.73 -7.73
C LEU A 35 15.06 14.00 -8.63
N GLY A 36 14.67 12.92 -9.31
CA GLY A 36 15.54 12.16 -10.22
C GLY A 36 16.78 11.60 -9.51
N ILE A 37 16.61 11.15 -8.27
CA ILE A 37 17.69 10.55 -7.48
C ILE A 37 18.18 9.29 -8.21
N SER A 38 19.49 9.23 -8.47
CA SER A 38 20.14 8.09 -9.10
C SER A 38 19.94 6.80 -8.30
N CYS A 39 19.72 5.68 -9.00
CA CYS A 39 19.34 4.42 -8.35
C CYS A 39 20.39 3.81 -7.43
N ASP A 40 21.67 4.11 -7.64
CA ASP A 40 22.76 3.71 -6.73
C ASP A 40 22.70 4.42 -5.36
N LYS A 41 21.85 5.45 -5.22
CA LYS A 41 21.63 6.21 -3.99
C LYS A 41 20.31 5.89 -3.30
N LEU A 42 19.49 5.03 -3.88
CA LEU A 42 18.21 4.63 -3.31
C LEU A 42 18.38 3.37 -2.46
N THR A 43 17.70 3.34 -1.31
CA THR A 43 17.58 2.11 -0.53
C THR A 43 16.59 1.15 -1.17
N ASP A 44 16.64 -0.12 -0.78
CA ASP A 44 15.65 -1.10 -1.26
C ASP A 44 14.21 -0.72 -0.87
N GLU A 45 13.99 -0.09 0.29
CA GLU A 45 12.66 0.39 0.70
C GLU A 45 12.16 1.53 -0.20
N GLN A 46 13.06 2.44 -0.62
CA GLN A 46 12.71 3.49 -1.58
C GLN A 46 12.46 2.92 -2.98
N LEU A 47 13.20 1.88 -3.37
CA LEU A 47 12.97 1.18 -4.64
C LEU A 47 11.65 0.39 -4.60
N GLU A 48 11.31 -0.22 -3.47
CA GLU A 48 10.03 -0.87 -3.25
C GLU A 48 8.88 0.14 -3.39
N SER A 49 8.95 1.30 -2.71
CA SER A 49 7.89 2.31 -2.79
C SER A 49 7.72 2.90 -4.20
N ILE A 50 8.82 3.10 -4.95
CA ILE A 50 8.76 3.51 -6.36
C ILE A 50 8.12 2.43 -7.23
N GLY A 51 8.43 1.16 -6.96
CA GLY A 51 7.87 0.03 -7.70
C GLY A 51 6.36 -0.11 -7.49
N ASP A 52 5.95 -0.03 -6.23
CA ASP A 52 4.56 0.02 -5.78
C ASP A 52 3.81 1.20 -6.44
N TYR A 53 4.40 2.41 -6.43
CA TYR A 53 3.84 3.58 -7.12
C TYR A 53 3.54 3.29 -8.59
N TYR A 54 4.50 2.71 -9.33
CA TYR A 54 4.28 2.37 -10.73
C TYR A 54 3.27 1.22 -10.91
N MET A 55 3.20 0.27 -9.98
CA MET A 55 2.20 -0.79 -10.01
C MET A 55 0.79 -0.20 -9.87
N GLU A 56 0.57 0.68 -8.89
CA GLU A 56 -0.68 1.42 -8.70
C GLU A 56 -1.04 2.23 -9.95
N GLN A 57 -0.08 2.94 -10.57
CA GLN A 57 -0.37 3.70 -11.81
C GLN A 57 -0.81 2.79 -12.96
N MET A 58 -0.30 1.54 -13.04
CA MET A 58 -0.67 0.59 -14.07
C MET A 58 -1.97 -0.15 -13.77
N HIS A 59 -2.27 -0.40 -12.50
CA HIS A 59 -3.41 -1.21 -12.06
C HIS A 59 -4.06 -0.59 -10.82
N PRO A 60 -4.73 0.56 -10.92
CA PRO A 60 -5.16 1.31 -9.74
C PRO A 60 -6.25 0.62 -8.90
N GLY A 61 -6.24 0.89 -7.59
CA GLY A 61 -7.23 0.41 -6.63
C GLY A 61 -7.26 -1.10 -6.47
N GLU A 62 -8.46 -1.70 -6.52
CA GLU A 62 -8.64 -3.15 -6.30
C GLU A 62 -7.81 -4.04 -7.25
N ALA A 63 -7.42 -3.53 -8.42
CA ALA A 63 -6.59 -4.26 -9.37
C ALA A 63 -5.15 -4.46 -8.85
N HIS A 64 -4.58 -3.45 -8.19
CA HIS A 64 -3.28 -3.53 -7.53
C HIS A 64 -3.36 -4.47 -6.35
N GLU A 65 -4.37 -4.29 -5.47
CA GLU A 65 -4.56 -5.18 -4.31
C GLU A 65 -4.70 -6.65 -4.72
N MET A 66 -5.40 -6.94 -5.82
CA MET A 66 -5.52 -8.29 -6.36
C MET A 66 -4.16 -8.84 -6.84
N MET A 67 -3.35 -8.03 -7.51
CA MET A 67 -2.02 -8.45 -7.94
C MET A 67 -1.10 -8.68 -6.76
N ASP A 68 -1.13 -7.83 -5.74
CA ASP A 68 -0.33 -8.01 -4.53
C ASP A 68 -0.61 -9.37 -3.91
N GLN A 69 -1.90 -9.70 -3.74
CA GLN A 69 -2.33 -11.00 -3.23
C GLN A 69 -1.81 -12.17 -4.08
N MET A 70 -1.79 -12.03 -5.41
CA MET A 70 -1.27 -13.06 -6.31
C MET A 70 0.27 -13.21 -6.23
N MET A 71 0.99 -12.16 -5.83
CA MET A 71 2.45 -12.11 -5.75
C MET A 71 2.99 -12.36 -4.33
N GLY A 72 2.14 -12.80 -3.41
CA GLY A 72 2.50 -13.19 -2.04
C GLY A 72 1.80 -12.40 -0.94
N GLY A 73 1.06 -11.34 -1.30
CA GLY A 73 0.35 -10.44 -0.42
C GLY A 73 1.22 -9.28 0.08
N GLU A 74 0.55 -8.24 0.55
CA GLU A 74 1.16 -7.06 1.14
C GLU A 74 2.14 -7.42 2.26
N GLY A 75 3.31 -6.78 2.27
CA GLY A 75 4.41 -7.06 3.21
C GLY A 75 5.14 -8.39 2.99
N SER A 76 4.86 -9.15 1.93
CA SER A 76 5.62 -10.36 1.61
C SER A 76 6.96 -10.04 0.92
N GLU A 77 7.99 -10.83 1.21
CA GLU A 77 9.31 -10.64 0.57
C GLU A 77 9.23 -10.87 -0.95
N SER A 78 8.31 -11.72 -1.43
CA SER A 78 8.12 -11.93 -2.87
C SER A 78 7.56 -10.69 -3.56
N LEU A 79 6.54 -10.05 -2.97
CA LEU A 79 5.98 -8.80 -3.48
C LEU A 79 7.00 -7.66 -3.43
N ARG A 80 7.71 -7.54 -2.31
CA ARG A 80 8.81 -6.58 -2.13
C ARG A 80 9.82 -6.66 -3.28
N GLN A 81 10.26 -7.86 -3.64
CA GLN A 81 11.21 -8.04 -4.75
C GLN A 81 10.61 -7.72 -6.12
N VAL A 82 9.31 -7.94 -6.32
CA VAL A 82 8.61 -7.53 -7.55
C VAL A 82 8.65 -6.01 -7.68
N HIS A 83 8.27 -5.29 -6.63
CA HIS A 83 8.32 -3.83 -6.61
C HIS A 83 9.72 -3.29 -6.88
N ILE A 84 10.73 -3.78 -6.18
CA ILE A 84 12.13 -3.36 -6.41
C ILE A 84 12.57 -3.61 -7.86
N ASN A 85 12.22 -4.75 -8.44
CA ASN A 85 12.58 -5.08 -9.82
C ASN A 85 11.81 -4.22 -10.83
N MET A 86 10.57 -3.84 -10.54
CA MET A 86 9.79 -2.91 -11.35
C MET A 86 10.39 -1.50 -11.32
N ALA A 87 10.76 -0.98 -10.14
CA ALA A 87 11.45 0.29 -10.02
C ALA A 87 12.76 0.29 -10.82
N LYS A 88 13.59 -0.75 -10.68
CA LYS A 88 14.83 -0.90 -11.46
C LYS A 88 14.63 -0.87 -12.97
N ARG A 89 13.46 -1.29 -13.47
CA ARG A 89 13.14 -1.32 -14.90
C ARG A 89 12.55 -0.01 -15.41
N LEU A 90 11.71 0.64 -14.60
CA LEU A 90 10.91 1.78 -15.02
C LEU A 90 11.54 3.13 -14.67
N TYR A 91 12.42 3.15 -13.66
CA TYR A 91 12.97 4.38 -13.11
C TYR A 91 14.49 4.58 -13.34
N CYS A 92 15.29 3.51 -13.41
CA CYS A 92 16.77 3.60 -13.27
C CYS A 92 17.62 3.91 -14.53
#